data_AF-A0A2D6FDY6-F1
#
_entry.id   AF-A0A2D6FDY6-F1
#
_cell.length_a   1.000
_cell.length_b   1.000
_cell.length_c   1.000
_cell.angle_alpha   90.00
_cell.angle_beta   90.00
_cell.angle_gamma   90.00
#
_symmetry.space_group_name_H-M   'P 1'
#
loop_
_entity.id
_entity.type
_entity.pdbx_description
1 polymer ?
#
loop_
_entity_poly.entity_id
_entity_poly.type
_entity_poly.pdbx_seq_one_letter_code
_entity_poly.pdbx_strand_id
1 'polypeptide(L)'
;MRDHPIPAVTEPLQYRAIGVVRGIFRPESEEQSTRGHLLDADGQEIDAVVLGRMLTLIRRHLDMGKPHLWVVYPRCREAGQLHLQIAGIWEPSTLSASDPETDSGDPSIDALPEGDDYFSIRGELIYTKPEASEVVIKVRQQPRADGFRPLPFKLQLSGDVELAHLRHFVSLDVRRQGQLLQVESVDVIAQMPTRGGKGRGGASRRPAERSRPARSS
;
A
#
# COMPACT_ATOMS: atom_id res chain seq x y z
N MET A 1 2.74 -8.52 23.17
CA MET A 1 1.80 -8.11 22.11
C MET A 1 2.38 -8.71 20.85
N ARG A 2 1.70 -9.67 20.20
CA ARG A 2 2.26 -10.35 19.02
C ARG A 2 2.36 -9.33 17.89
N ASP A 3 3.46 -9.35 17.13
CA ASP A 3 3.62 -8.48 15.97
C ASP A 3 2.54 -8.83 14.94
N HIS A 4 1.75 -7.86 14.49
CA HIS A 4 0.76 -8.07 13.41
C HIS A 4 1.45 -7.90 12.04
N PRO A 5 1.15 -8.71 11.01
CA PRO A 5 1.84 -8.62 9.71
C PRO A 5 1.61 -7.28 9.00
N ILE A 6 0.53 -6.61 9.39
CA ILE A 6 0.18 -5.27 8.98
C ILE A 6 0.37 -4.35 10.19
N PRO A 7 1.46 -3.56 10.26
CA PRO A 7 1.73 -2.69 11.40
C PRO A 7 0.61 -1.66 11.62
N ALA A 8 0.40 -1.26 12.87
CA ALA A 8 -0.55 -0.19 13.18
C ALA A 8 -0.12 1.14 12.54
N VAL A 9 -1.10 2.00 12.26
CA VAL A 9 -0.85 3.37 11.82
C VAL A 9 -0.30 4.19 12.98
N THR A 10 0.80 4.90 12.75
CA THR A 10 1.45 5.77 13.76
C THR A 10 1.27 7.25 13.47
N GLU A 11 1.03 7.63 12.20
CA GLU A 11 0.89 9.04 11.79
C GLU A 11 -0.44 9.29 11.06
N PRO A 12 -1.10 10.45 11.29
CA PRO A 12 -2.38 10.77 10.65
C PRO A 12 -2.35 10.67 9.13
N LEU A 13 -1.29 11.18 8.49
CA LEU A 13 -1.10 11.17 7.03
C LEU A 13 -0.05 10.13 6.58
N GLN A 14 -0.01 8.98 7.25
CA GLN A 14 0.87 7.86 6.88
C GLN A 14 0.35 7.16 5.62
N TYR A 15 1.04 7.36 4.50
CA TYR A 15 0.81 6.60 3.29
C TYR A 15 1.17 5.12 3.50
N ARG A 16 0.35 4.22 2.97
CA ARG A 16 0.61 2.78 2.94
C ARG A 16 -0.25 2.11 1.90
N ALA A 17 0.22 0.98 1.40
CA ALA A 17 -0.58 0.02 0.66
C ALA A 17 0.06 -1.32 0.94
N ILE A 18 -0.50 -2.04 1.91
CA ILE A 18 -0.02 -3.33 2.40
C ILE A 18 -1.22 -4.24 2.58
N GLY A 19 -1.06 -5.51 2.28
CA GLY A 19 -2.10 -6.50 2.50
C GLY A 19 -1.52 -7.87 2.73
N VAL A 20 -2.43 -8.82 2.88
CA VAL A 20 -2.16 -10.24 3.08
C VAL A 20 -2.93 -11.03 2.04
N VAL A 21 -2.29 -12.00 1.40
CA VAL A 21 -2.91 -12.85 0.37
C VAL A 21 -2.52 -14.29 0.65
N ARG A 22 -3.52 -15.17 0.74
CA ARG A 22 -3.26 -16.61 0.86
C ARG A 22 -3.12 -17.24 -0.51
N GLY A 23 -2.06 -18.01 -0.71
CA GLY A 23 -1.86 -18.71 -1.98
C GLY A 23 -0.54 -19.45 -2.08
N ILE A 24 -0.36 -20.14 -3.20
CA ILE A 24 0.85 -20.90 -3.54
C ILE A 24 1.69 -20.07 -4.50
N PHE A 25 2.90 -19.70 -4.12
CA PHE A 25 3.81 -18.99 -5.03
C PHE A 25 4.45 -19.96 -6.02
N ARG A 26 4.19 -19.74 -7.31
CA ARG A 26 4.77 -20.50 -8.43
C ARG A 26 5.75 -19.60 -9.19
N PRO A 27 7.06 -19.87 -9.14
CA PRO A 27 8.02 -19.10 -9.95
C PRO A 27 7.80 -19.37 -11.43
N GLU A 28 8.06 -18.36 -12.27
CA GLU A 28 7.94 -18.45 -13.73
C GLU A 28 8.94 -19.45 -14.32
N SER A 29 10.17 -19.50 -13.77
CA SER A 29 11.17 -20.50 -14.08
C SER A 29 12.18 -20.67 -12.94
N GLU A 30 13.02 -21.71 -13.01
CA GLU A 30 14.11 -21.88 -12.04
C GLU A 30 15.13 -20.72 -12.07
N GLU A 31 15.39 -20.18 -13.27
CA GLU A 31 16.29 -19.04 -13.47
C GLU A 31 15.67 -17.71 -12.99
N GLN A 32 14.36 -17.52 -13.19
CA GLN A 32 13.61 -16.34 -12.74
C GLN A 32 12.85 -16.61 -11.44
N SER A 33 13.53 -17.22 -10.48
CA SER A 33 12.91 -17.68 -9.22
C SER A 33 12.12 -16.62 -8.44
N THR A 34 12.46 -15.34 -8.58
CA THR A 34 11.80 -14.22 -7.87
C THR A 34 10.54 -13.68 -8.55
N ARG A 35 10.26 -14.05 -9.81
CA ARG A 35 9.05 -13.66 -10.53
C ARG A 35 8.18 -14.88 -10.76
N GLY A 36 6.87 -14.67 -10.82
CA GLY A 36 5.91 -15.73 -11.06
C GLY A 36 4.52 -15.27 -10.67
N HIS A 37 3.72 -16.19 -10.14
CA HIS A 37 2.32 -15.92 -9.79
C HIS A 37 1.99 -16.51 -8.42
N LEU A 38 1.05 -15.88 -7.71
CA LEU A 38 0.35 -16.49 -6.60
C LEU A 38 -0.91 -17.17 -7.14
N LEU A 39 -1.04 -18.46 -6.86
CA LEU A 39 -2.26 -19.22 -7.12
C LEU A 39 -3.10 -19.21 -5.84
N ASP A 40 -4.29 -18.60 -5.89
CA ASP A 40 -5.20 -18.59 -4.75
C ASP A 40 -6.10 -19.83 -4.67
N ALA A 41 -6.97 -19.88 -3.66
CA ALA A 41 -7.86 -21.02 -3.41
C ALA A 41 -8.91 -21.22 -4.51
N ASP A 42 -9.24 -20.17 -5.26
CA ASP A 42 -10.19 -20.20 -6.38
C ASP A 42 -9.50 -20.58 -7.71
N GLY A 43 -8.18 -20.79 -7.68
CA GLY A 43 -7.37 -21.10 -8.85
C GLY A 43 -7.03 -19.87 -9.70
N GLN A 44 -7.24 -18.67 -9.19
CA GLN A 44 -6.83 -17.44 -9.86
C GLN A 44 -5.32 -17.24 -9.70
N GLU A 45 -4.67 -16.89 -10.81
CA GLU A 45 -3.27 -16.50 -10.83
C GLU A 45 -3.13 -14.99 -10.76
N ILE A 46 -2.30 -14.52 -9.82
CA ILE A 46 -1.99 -13.11 -9.62
C ILE A 46 -0.49 -12.91 -9.79
N ASP A 47 -0.09 -12.05 -10.73
CA ASP A 47 1.31 -11.76 -10.99
C ASP A 47 2.01 -11.30 -9.72
N ALA A 48 3.14 -11.92 -9.39
CA ALA A 48 3.87 -11.67 -8.18
C ALA A 48 5.38 -11.53 -8.42
N VAL A 49 6.00 -10.69 -7.59
CA VAL A 49 7.46 -10.61 -7.48
C VAL A 49 7.86 -10.68 -6.02
N VAL A 50 8.83 -11.53 -5.70
CA VAL A 50 9.40 -11.65 -4.36
C VAL A 50 10.50 -10.63 -4.18
N LEU A 51 10.37 -9.78 -3.16
CA LEU A 51 11.33 -8.73 -2.86
C LEU A 51 12.55 -9.28 -2.09
N GLY A 52 13.75 -8.88 -2.53
CA GLY A 52 15.00 -9.15 -1.82
C GLY A 52 15.48 -10.61 -1.91
N ARG A 53 16.13 -11.09 -0.84
CA ARG A 53 16.68 -12.47 -0.74
C ARG A 53 15.77 -13.43 0.02
N MET A 54 14.53 -13.02 0.32
CA MET A 54 13.63 -13.80 1.19
C MET A 54 13.23 -15.14 0.60
N LEU A 55 13.16 -15.25 -0.73
CA LEU A 55 12.76 -16.50 -1.37
C LEU A 55 13.65 -17.69 -0.97
N THR A 56 14.96 -17.47 -0.82
CA THR A 56 15.90 -18.53 -0.41
C THR A 56 15.66 -18.94 1.05
N LEU A 57 15.28 -18.00 1.91
CA LEU A 57 14.95 -18.28 3.32
C LEU A 57 13.63 -19.02 3.43
N ILE A 58 12.63 -18.59 2.67
CA ILE A 58 11.29 -19.20 2.61
C ILE A 58 11.41 -20.65 2.13
N ARG A 59 12.05 -20.89 0.97
CA ARG A 59 12.21 -22.24 0.39
C ARG A 59 12.94 -23.24 1.30
N ARG A 60 13.73 -22.77 2.25
CA ARG A 60 14.46 -23.64 3.19
C ARG A 60 13.57 -24.15 4.33
N HIS A 61 12.61 -23.34 4.77
CA HIS A 61 11.83 -23.61 5.97
C HIS A 61 10.35 -23.90 5.66
N LEU A 62 9.92 -23.69 4.41
CA LEU A 62 8.52 -23.79 4.01
C LEU A 62 8.35 -24.70 2.80
N ASP A 63 7.25 -25.46 2.84
CA ASP A 63 6.79 -26.28 1.73
C ASP A 63 6.05 -25.42 0.71
N MET A 64 6.78 -24.95 -0.31
CA MET A 64 6.25 -24.13 -1.40
C MET A 64 5.13 -24.81 -2.22
N GLY A 65 4.83 -26.09 -1.98
CA GLY A 65 3.68 -26.79 -2.56
C GLY A 65 2.36 -26.49 -1.84
N LYS A 66 2.39 -25.82 -0.68
CA LYS A 66 1.20 -25.52 0.14
C LYS A 66 0.83 -24.04 0.09
N PRO A 67 -0.44 -23.69 0.34
CA PRO A 67 -0.86 -22.31 0.47
C PRO A 67 -0.25 -21.68 1.72
N HIS A 68 0.32 -20.49 1.54
CA HIS A 68 0.91 -19.69 2.60
C HIS A 68 0.25 -18.32 2.65
N LEU A 69 0.29 -17.65 3.81
CA LEU A 69 -0.22 -16.28 3.95
C LEU A 69 0.89 -15.26 3.70
N TRP A 70 0.86 -14.63 2.54
CA TRP A 70 1.89 -13.72 2.06
C TRP A 70 1.61 -12.28 2.46
N VAL A 71 2.61 -11.59 3.01
CA VAL A 71 2.56 -10.14 3.20
C VAL A 71 3.00 -9.48 1.90
N VAL A 72 2.13 -8.64 1.34
CA VAL A 72 2.28 -8.10 -0.02
C VAL A 72 2.06 -6.60 -0.09
N TYR A 73 2.69 -5.97 -1.08
CA TYR A 73 2.37 -4.61 -1.52
C TYR A 73 1.68 -4.67 -2.88
N PRO A 74 0.43 -4.16 -3.03
CA PRO A 74 -0.23 -4.13 -4.32
C PRO A 74 0.39 -3.07 -5.23
N ARG A 75 0.40 -3.39 -6.52
CA ARG A 75 0.73 -2.51 -7.64
C ARG A 75 -0.29 -2.74 -8.75
N CYS A 76 -0.65 -1.69 -9.45
CA CYS A 76 -1.41 -1.76 -10.70
C CYS A 76 -0.47 -1.27 -11.80
N ARG A 77 0.04 -2.19 -12.63
CA ARG A 77 0.87 -1.79 -13.79
C ARG A 77 -0.01 -1.30 -14.92
N GLU A 78 -1.07 -2.05 -15.18
CA GLU A 78 -2.08 -1.80 -16.22
C GLU A 78 -3.48 -1.87 -15.61
N ALA A 79 -4.47 -1.34 -16.34
CA ALA A 79 -5.85 -1.33 -15.87
C ALA A 79 -6.37 -2.77 -15.70
N GLY A 80 -6.81 -3.11 -14.49
CA GLY A 80 -7.34 -4.44 -14.17
C GLY A 80 -6.29 -5.53 -13.94
N GLN A 81 -4.98 -5.20 -13.99
CA GLN A 81 -3.92 -6.17 -13.72
C GLN A 81 -3.27 -5.89 -12.35
N LEU A 82 -3.73 -6.63 -11.34
CA LEU A 82 -3.11 -6.64 -10.03
C LEU A 82 -1.75 -7.34 -10.09
N HIS A 83 -0.75 -6.67 -9.56
CA HIS A 83 0.59 -7.20 -9.38
C HIS A 83 0.99 -7.08 -7.90
N LEU A 84 1.43 -8.18 -7.30
CA LEU A 84 1.77 -8.25 -5.89
C LEU A 84 3.29 -8.27 -5.70
N GLN A 85 3.80 -7.39 -4.85
CA GLN A 85 5.19 -7.46 -4.41
C GLN A 85 5.23 -8.15 -3.04
N ILE A 86 5.68 -9.40 -3.02
CA ILE A 86 5.79 -10.20 -1.79
C ILE A 86 6.95 -9.65 -0.96
N ALA A 87 6.63 -9.19 0.25
CA ALA A 87 7.56 -8.60 1.19
C ALA A 87 7.83 -9.50 2.40
N GLY A 88 7.04 -10.55 2.60
CA GLY A 88 7.21 -11.51 3.68
C GLY A 88 6.12 -12.56 3.71
N ILE A 89 6.14 -13.35 4.77
CA ILE A 89 5.16 -14.39 5.06
C ILE A 89 4.69 -14.23 6.51
N TRP A 90 3.41 -14.47 6.73
CA TRP A 90 2.77 -14.47 8.04
C TRP A 90 2.33 -15.89 8.38
N GLU A 91 3.19 -16.62 9.08
CA GLU A 91 2.87 -17.94 9.64
C GLU A 91 3.57 -18.06 11.00
N PRO A 92 3.10 -17.32 12.03
CA PRO A 92 3.67 -17.44 13.36
C PRO A 92 3.68 -18.88 13.89
N SER A 93 2.77 -19.77 13.44
CA SER A 93 2.77 -21.17 13.87
C SER A 93 4.02 -21.93 13.43
N THR A 94 4.55 -21.63 12.24
CA THR A 94 5.69 -22.35 11.64
C THR A 94 6.99 -21.54 11.70
N LEU A 95 6.92 -20.22 11.89
CA LEU A 95 8.05 -19.30 11.78
C LEU A 95 8.39 -18.53 13.07
N SER A 96 7.80 -18.86 14.22
CA SER A 96 8.10 -18.17 15.48
C SER A 96 9.60 -18.25 15.80
N ALA A 97 10.30 -17.13 15.64
CA ALA A 97 11.76 -17.02 15.75
C ALA A 97 12.32 -17.20 17.18
N SER A 98 11.48 -17.58 18.15
CA SER A 98 11.82 -17.55 19.57
C SER A 98 12.15 -18.90 20.18
N ASP A 99 11.64 -20.02 19.64
CA ASP A 99 11.92 -21.34 20.20
C ASP A 99 11.54 -22.46 19.23
N PRO A 100 12.45 -23.41 18.91
CA PRO A 100 12.14 -24.60 18.12
C PRO A 100 11.15 -25.56 18.82
N GLU A 101 10.80 -25.32 20.09
CA GLU A 101 9.75 -26.04 20.82
C GLU A 101 8.38 -25.34 20.78
N THR A 102 8.26 -24.17 20.13
CA THR A 102 6.98 -23.43 20.01
C THR A 102 6.36 -23.54 18.62
N ASP A 103 6.72 -24.58 17.84
CA ASP A 103 5.83 -25.07 16.79
C ASP A 103 4.55 -25.56 17.47
N SER A 104 3.66 -24.62 17.74
CA SER A 104 2.39 -24.90 18.38
C SER A 104 1.52 -25.76 17.48
N GLY A 105 1.84 -25.87 16.18
CA GLY A 105 1.11 -26.62 15.18
C GLY A 105 -0.35 -26.17 14.99
N ASP A 106 -0.77 -25.12 15.72
CA ASP A 106 -2.14 -24.65 15.75
C ASP A 106 -2.31 -23.57 14.67
N PRO A 107 -2.95 -23.89 13.52
CA PRO A 107 -3.12 -22.94 12.43
C PRO A 107 -4.06 -21.79 12.80
N SER A 108 -4.80 -21.87 13.91
CA SER A 108 -5.68 -20.78 14.34
C SER A 108 -4.91 -19.51 14.73
N ILE A 109 -3.63 -19.63 15.06
CA ILE A 109 -2.80 -18.48 15.44
C ILE A 109 -2.35 -17.65 14.22
N ASP A 110 -2.40 -18.25 13.03
CA ASP A 110 -2.10 -17.57 11.76
C ASP A 110 -3.30 -16.77 11.27
N ALA A 111 -4.49 -17.03 11.80
CA ALA A 111 -5.71 -16.34 11.42
C ALA A 111 -5.67 -14.87 11.85
N LEU A 112 -6.06 -14.00 10.91
CA LEU A 112 -6.15 -12.56 11.13
C LEU A 112 -7.62 -12.17 11.36
N PRO A 113 -7.91 -11.20 12.24
CA PRO A 113 -9.27 -10.75 12.47
C PRO A 113 -9.91 -10.13 11.22
N GLU A 114 -9.10 -9.54 10.32
CA GLU A 114 -9.54 -9.00 9.05
C GLU A 114 -9.77 -10.09 7.98
N GLY A 115 -9.29 -11.32 8.20
CA GLY A 115 -9.33 -12.43 7.26
C GLY A 115 -8.27 -12.36 6.15
N ASP A 116 -8.30 -13.34 5.25
CA ASP A 116 -7.40 -13.41 4.09
C ASP A 116 -7.77 -12.37 3.02
N ASP A 117 -6.84 -12.03 2.12
CA ASP A 117 -7.07 -11.09 1.01
C ASP A 117 -7.39 -9.65 1.44
N TYR A 118 -7.12 -9.31 2.70
CA TYR A 118 -7.27 -7.97 3.24
C TYR A 118 -6.10 -7.06 2.84
N PHE A 119 -6.43 -5.83 2.47
CA PHE A 119 -5.51 -4.75 2.17
C PHE A 119 -5.91 -3.49 2.93
N SER A 120 -4.91 -2.86 3.52
CA SER A 120 -5.06 -1.56 4.16
C SER A 120 -4.30 -0.51 3.35
N ILE A 121 -5.08 0.37 2.73
CA ILE A 121 -4.58 1.36 1.76
C ILE A 121 -4.86 2.75 2.29
N ARG A 122 -3.80 3.56 2.45
CA ARG A 122 -3.91 4.98 2.83
C ARG A 122 -3.18 5.84 1.83
N GLY A 123 -3.88 6.84 1.31
CA GLY A 123 -3.35 7.72 0.30
C GLY A 123 -4.31 8.84 -0.09
N GLU A 124 -3.95 9.54 -1.16
CA GLU A 124 -4.73 10.67 -1.66
C GLU A 124 -5.73 10.19 -2.72
N LEU A 125 -7.02 10.45 -2.52
CA LEU A 125 -8.05 10.21 -3.52
C LEU A 125 -7.87 11.19 -4.68
N ILE A 126 -7.45 10.69 -5.85
CA ILE A 126 -7.15 11.53 -7.02
C ILE A 126 -8.15 11.40 -8.16
N TYR A 127 -8.99 10.37 -8.12
CA TYR A 127 -10.08 10.15 -9.06
C TYR A 127 -11.14 9.27 -8.39
N THR A 128 -12.40 9.57 -8.65
CA THR A 128 -13.50 8.67 -8.35
C THR A 128 -14.62 8.88 -9.37
N LYS A 129 -15.29 7.80 -9.72
CA LYS A 129 -16.46 7.76 -10.58
C LYS A 129 -17.46 6.76 -9.98
N PRO A 130 -18.33 7.20 -9.04
CA PRO A 130 -19.24 6.32 -8.31
C PRO A 130 -20.15 5.51 -9.22
N GLU A 131 -20.64 6.08 -10.32
CA GLU A 131 -21.54 5.39 -11.25
C GLU A 131 -20.87 4.21 -12.00
N ALA A 132 -19.55 4.13 -11.98
CA ALA A 132 -18.77 3.03 -12.54
C ALA A 132 -18.02 2.24 -11.44
N SER A 133 -18.24 2.57 -10.17
CA SER A 133 -17.48 2.05 -9.02
C SER A 133 -15.96 2.11 -9.23
N GLU A 134 -15.44 3.19 -9.82
CA GLU A 134 -14.01 3.36 -10.04
C GLU A 134 -13.40 4.35 -9.04
N VAL A 135 -12.31 3.97 -8.40
CA VAL A 135 -11.55 4.80 -7.47
C VAL A 135 -10.07 4.71 -7.78
N VAL A 136 -9.36 5.85 -7.75
CA VAL A 136 -7.90 5.85 -7.85
C VAL A 136 -7.28 6.56 -6.65
N ILE A 137 -6.46 5.81 -5.91
CA ILE A 137 -5.68 6.31 -4.78
C ILE A 137 -4.23 6.49 -5.22
N LYS A 138 -3.69 7.69 -4.97
CA LYS A 138 -2.27 7.99 -5.12
C LYS A 138 -1.56 7.69 -3.81
N VAL A 139 -0.63 6.75 -3.85
CA VAL A 139 0.17 6.34 -2.69
C VAL A 139 1.60 6.84 -2.87
N ARG A 140 2.22 7.31 -1.78
CA ARG A 140 3.61 7.75 -1.74
C ARG A 140 4.41 6.80 -0.86
N GLN A 141 5.61 6.46 -1.28
CA GLN A 141 6.54 5.74 -0.42
C GLN A 141 7.35 6.74 0.39
N GLN A 142 7.72 6.37 1.62
CA GLN A 142 8.64 7.19 2.41
C GLN A 142 10.00 7.28 1.70
N PRO A 143 10.69 8.43 1.79
CA PRO A 143 12.09 8.53 1.38
C PRO A 143 12.93 7.49 2.10
N ARG A 144 13.84 6.84 1.37
CA ARG A 144 14.81 5.91 1.95
C ARG A 144 15.93 6.69 2.64
N ALA A 145 16.64 6.02 3.56
CA ALA A 145 17.75 6.60 4.32
C ALA A 145 18.92 7.07 3.43
N ASP A 146 19.06 6.50 2.24
CA ASP A 146 20.03 6.89 1.20
C ASP A 146 19.61 8.17 0.43
N GLY A 147 18.50 8.80 0.81
CA GLY A 147 17.96 10.00 0.15
C GLY A 147 17.11 9.69 -1.10
N PHE A 148 16.99 8.44 -1.52
CA PHE A 148 16.13 8.07 -2.64
C PHE A 148 14.67 8.35 -2.31
N ARG A 149 13.99 9.07 -3.20
CA ARG A 149 12.56 9.39 -3.09
C ARG A 149 11.82 8.65 -4.20
N PRO A 150 11.19 7.50 -3.89
CA PRO A 150 10.41 6.79 -4.89
C PRO A 150 9.28 7.68 -5.42
N LEU A 151 9.01 7.58 -6.72
CA LEU A 151 7.88 8.29 -7.30
C LEU A 151 6.56 7.77 -6.70
N PRO A 152 5.56 8.65 -6.51
CA PRO A 152 4.22 8.20 -6.18
C PRO A 152 3.69 7.25 -7.25
N PHE A 153 2.91 6.26 -6.82
CA PHE A 153 2.21 5.35 -7.73
C PHE A 153 0.71 5.46 -7.50
N LYS A 154 -0.07 4.91 -8.44
CA LYS A 154 -1.53 4.92 -8.40
C LYS A 154 -2.01 3.49 -8.22
N LEU A 155 -3.05 3.32 -7.40
CA LEU A 155 -3.81 2.09 -7.28
C LEU A 155 -5.21 2.35 -7.81
N GLN A 156 -5.65 1.49 -8.72
CA GLN A 156 -7.03 1.45 -9.20
C GLN A 156 -7.79 0.44 -8.36
N LEU A 157 -8.90 0.89 -7.79
CA LEU A 157 -9.76 0.13 -6.90
C LEU A 157 -11.18 0.15 -7.44
N SER A 158 -11.94 -0.88 -7.11
CA SER A 158 -13.39 -0.96 -7.35
C SER A 158 -14.13 -0.53 -6.10
N GLY A 159 -15.04 0.43 -6.18
CA GLY A 159 -15.84 0.89 -5.06
C GLY A 159 -16.39 2.30 -5.24
N ASP A 160 -17.26 2.70 -4.32
CA ASP A 160 -17.99 3.96 -4.40
C ASP A 160 -17.46 4.94 -3.35
N VAL A 161 -16.89 6.05 -3.82
CA VAL A 161 -16.42 7.14 -2.95
C VAL A 161 -17.00 8.45 -3.48
N GLU A 162 -17.65 9.24 -2.64
CA GLU A 162 -18.30 10.47 -3.09
C GLU A 162 -17.31 11.46 -3.73
N LEU A 163 -17.73 12.12 -4.82
CA LEU A 163 -16.94 13.17 -5.48
C LEU A 163 -16.53 14.30 -4.52
N ALA A 164 -17.32 14.55 -3.47
CA ALA A 164 -17.01 15.54 -2.43
C ALA A 164 -15.69 15.25 -1.70
N HIS A 165 -15.28 13.99 -1.65
CA HIS A 165 -14.03 13.55 -1.01
C HIS A 165 -12.82 13.60 -1.96
N LEU A 166 -13.00 14.00 -3.23
CA LEU A 166 -11.88 14.14 -4.15
C LEU A 166 -10.80 15.06 -3.54
N ARG A 167 -9.54 14.64 -3.67
CA ARG A 167 -8.36 15.30 -3.08
C ARG A 167 -8.33 15.26 -1.54
N HIS A 168 -9.05 14.34 -0.91
CA HIS A 168 -8.83 14.02 0.50
C HIS A 168 -7.80 12.91 0.64
N PHE A 169 -7.12 12.90 1.78
CA PHE A 169 -6.40 11.75 2.27
C PHE A 169 -7.43 10.80 2.90
N VAL A 170 -7.43 9.56 2.46
CA VAL A 170 -8.39 8.53 2.87
C VAL A 170 -7.65 7.31 3.40
N SER A 171 -8.30 6.58 4.30
CA SER A 171 -7.92 5.25 4.75
C SER A 171 -8.99 4.27 4.28
N LEU A 172 -8.58 3.23 3.58
CA LEU A 172 -9.47 2.25 2.98
C LEU A 172 -9.15 0.86 3.52
N ASP A 173 -10.20 0.16 3.94
CA ASP A 173 -10.20 -1.28 4.03
C ASP A 173 -10.63 -1.85 2.68
N VAL A 174 -9.83 -2.77 2.16
CA VAL A 174 -9.96 -3.27 0.79
C VAL A 174 -9.81 -4.78 0.80
N ARG A 175 -10.63 -5.47 0.01
CA ARG A 175 -10.58 -6.91 -0.20
C ARG A 175 -10.21 -7.23 -1.63
N ARG A 176 -9.30 -8.18 -1.84
CA ARG A 176 -9.05 -8.69 -3.19
C ARG A 176 -10.18 -9.63 -3.61
N GLN A 177 -10.64 -9.48 -4.85
CA GLN A 177 -11.56 -10.40 -5.53
C GLN A 177 -10.99 -10.71 -6.92
N GLY A 178 -10.33 -11.86 -7.05
CA GLY A 178 -9.53 -12.19 -8.23
C GLY A 178 -8.42 -11.15 -8.47
N GLN A 179 -8.52 -10.42 -9.58
CA GLN A 179 -7.58 -9.36 -9.97
C GLN A 179 -7.99 -7.96 -9.49
N LEU A 180 -9.18 -7.83 -8.89
CA LEU A 180 -9.71 -6.54 -8.45
C LEU A 180 -9.46 -6.32 -6.97
N LEU A 181 -9.32 -5.05 -6.60
CA LEU A 181 -9.23 -4.60 -5.21
C LEU A 181 -10.53 -3.83 -4.88
N GLN A 182 -11.44 -4.50 -4.18
CA GLN A 182 -12.76 -3.99 -3.82
C GLN A 182 -12.69 -3.23 -2.50
N VAL A 183 -13.17 -1.98 -2.48
CA VAL A 183 -13.28 -1.18 -1.27
C VAL A 183 -14.41 -1.72 -0.40
N GLU A 184 -14.10 -2.04 0.86
CA GLU A 184 -15.07 -2.46 1.89
C GLU A 184 -15.46 -1.27 2.77
N SER A 185 -14.49 -0.42 3.14
CA SER A 185 -14.73 0.74 4.01
C SER A 185 -13.88 1.94 3.57
N VAL A 186 -14.36 3.14 3.87
CA VAL A 186 -13.69 4.41 3.56
C VAL A 186 -13.74 5.30 4.79
N ASP A 187 -12.59 5.74 5.27
CA ASP A 187 -12.44 6.79 6.28
C ASP A 187 -11.76 8.01 5.66
N VAL A 188 -12.41 9.17 5.76
CA VAL A 188 -11.97 10.44 5.16
C VAL A 188 -11.25 11.26 6.22
N ILE A 189 -9.94 11.40 6.08
CA ILE A 189 -9.08 11.91 7.16
C ILE A 189 -8.86 13.42 7.05
N ALA A 190 -8.42 13.90 5.89
CA ALA A 190 -8.05 15.31 5.74
C ALA A 190 -8.08 15.76 4.28
N GLN A 191 -8.42 17.03 4.03
CA GLN A 191 -8.30 17.62 2.70
C GLN A 191 -6.83 17.87 2.35
N MET A 192 -6.39 17.48 1.15
CA MET A 192 -5.01 17.69 0.70
C MET A 192 -4.80 19.05 0.03
N PRO A 193 -3.66 19.72 0.28
CA PRO A 193 -3.37 21.04 -0.27
C PRO A 193 -3.34 21.01 -1.80
N THR A 194 -3.87 22.05 -2.43
CA THR A 194 -3.85 22.18 -3.90
C THR A 194 -2.45 22.65 -4.31
N ARG A 195 -1.75 21.90 -5.17
CA ARG A 195 -0.59 22.45 -5.89
C ARG A 195 -1.13 23.37 -6.98
N GLY A 196 -1.45 24.61 -6.63
CA GLY A 196 -2.00 25.60 -7.57
C GLY A 196 -2.66 26.82 -6.93
N GLY A 197 -2.95 26.78 -5.63
CA GLY A 197 -3.40 27.95 -4.88
C GLY A 197 -2.26 28.92 -4.63
N LYS A 198 -1.91 29.73 -5.64
CA LYS A 198 -1.20 30.98 -5.44
C LYS A 198 -2.04 31.79 -4.45
N GLY A 199 -1.58 31.89 -3.20
CA GLY A 199 -2.25 32.65 -2.15
C GLY A 199 -2.56 34.06 -2.63
N ARG A 200 -3.83 34.30 -2.96
CA ARG A 200 -4.40 35.63 -3.10
C ARG A 200 -4.88 36.03 -1.71
N GLY A 201 -4.22 37.04 -1.15
CA GLY A 201 -4.52 37.67 0.14
C GLY A 201 -3.36 37.47 1.12
N GLY A 202 -2.61 38.47 1.57
CA GLY A 202 -2.74 39.92 1.45
C GLY A 202 -2.02 40.50 2.67
N ALA A 203 -0.84 41.11 2.48
CA ALA A 203 -0.22 41.94 3.49
C ALA A 203 0.46 43.12 2.81
N SER A 204 -0.29 44.21 2.79
CA SER A 204 0.12 45.56 2.43
C SER A 204 1.44 45.94 3.14
N ARG A 205 2.48 46.25 2.38
CA ARG A 205 3.57 47.13 2.85
C ARG A 205 3.83 48.18 1.77
N ARG A 206 3.57 49.43 2.19
CA ARG A 206 3.65 50.70 1.46
C ARG A 206 4.92 50.85 0.60
N PRO A 207 4.88 51.62 -0.49
CA PRO A 207 6.09 52.02 -1.18
C PRO A 207 6.88 52.98 -0.29
N ALA A 208 8.16 52.66 -0.06
CA ALA A 208 9.10 53.57 0.58
C ALA A 208 9.33 54.77 -0.35
N GLU A 209 8.90 55.94 0.12
CA GLU A 209 9.08 57.23 -0.51
C GLU A 209 10.57 57.54 -0.62
N ARG A 210 11.00 57.83 -1.85
CA ARG A 210 12.39 58.09 -2.23
C ARG A 210 12.68 59.57 -1.98
N SER A 211 13.06 59.92 -0.76
CA SER A 211 13.49 61.29 -0.44
C SER A 211 14.81 61.61 -1.14
N ARG A 212 14.74 62.42 -2.20
CA ARG A 212 15.87 63.18 -2.74
C ARG A 212 16.04 64.45 -1.90
N PRO A 213 17.23 64.78 -1.38
CA PRO A 213 17.51 66.16 -1.00
C PRO A 213 17.94 66.96 -2.24
N ALA A 214 17.26 68.09 -2.46
CA ALA A 214 17.61 69.12 -3.42
C ALA A 214 18.82 69.94 -2.93
N ARG A 215 19.61 70.43 -3.89
CA ARG A 215 20.69 71.41 -3.72
C ARG A 215 20.15 72.79 -3.35
N SER A 216 20.86 73.48 -2.44
CA SER A 216 21.19 74.93 -2.42
C SER A 216 21.92 75.19 -1.09
N SER A 217 23.04 75.90 -0.97
CA SER A 217 23.61 77.00 -1.75
C SER A 217 25.14 76.95 -1.74
#